data_AF-A0A640UWY6-F1
#
_entry.id   AF-A0A640UWY6-F1
#
_cell.length_a   1.000
_cell.length_b   1.000
_cell.length_c   1.000
_cell.angle_alpha   90.00
_cell.angle_beta   90.00
_cell.angle_gamma   90.00
#
_symmetry.space_group_name_H-M   'P 1'
#
loop_
_entity.id
_entity.type
_entity.pdbx_description
1 polymer ?
#
loop_
_entity_poly.entity_id
_entity_poly.type
_entity_poly.pdbx_seq_one_letter_code
_entity_poly.pdbx_strand_id
1 'polypeptide(L)'
;MVVDLSRRLVPDGLWELSAPLLPKFTSRPQGGGTSPVDERAVFAAVVYVLTSDCAWRHLPPTFGVSPAAAHRRFTAWTEAGLWRRLHRAVLDELGSPGRAGLDLGED
;
A
#
# COMPACT_ATOMS: atom_id res chain seq x y z
N MET A 1 18.17 -0.51 2.42
CA MET A 1 17.63 -1.88 2.57
C MET A 1 16.11 -1.91 2.80
N VAL A 2 15.51 -0.99 3.57
CA VAL A 2 14.03 -0.89 3.74
C VAL A 2 13.28 -0.60 2.43
N VAL A 3 13.83 0.32 1.62
CA VAL A 3 13.22 0.79 0.36
C VAL A 3 13.07 -0.33 -0.69
N ASP A 4 13.96 -1.32 -0.68
CA ASP A 4 13.97 -2.38 -1.70
C ASP A 4 12.84 -3.40 -1.46
N LEU A 5 12.64 -3.85 -0.21
CA LEU A 5 11.57 -4.81 0.10
C LEU A 5 10.17 -4.19 -0.03
N SER A 6 10.00 -2.95 0.44
CA SER A 6 8.74 -2.23 0.28
C SER A 6 8.40 -1.99 -1.19
N ARG A 7 9.37 -1.64 -2.04
CA ARG A 7 9.15 -1.47 -3.49
C ARG A 7 8.91 -2.77 -4.23
N ARG A 8 9.48 -3.90 -3.78
CA ARG A 8 9.22 -5.22 -4.37
C ARG A 8 7.82 -5.73 -4.03
N LEU A 9 7.39 -5.60 -2.78
CA LEU A 9 6.07 -6.05 -2.33
C LEU A 9 4.95 -5.10 -2.77
N VAL A 10 5.25 -3.81 -2.79
CA VAL A 10 4.34 -2.77 -3.25
C VAL A 10 5.07 -1.96 -4.32
N PRO A 11 5.03 -2.41 -5.59
CA PRO A 11 5.57 -1.65 -6.72
C PRO A 11 4.93 -0.26 -6.85
N ASP A 12 5.57 0.64 -7.59
CA ASP A 12 5.12 2.04 -7.72
C ASP A 12 3.66 2.13 -8.22
N GLY A 13 3.28 1.36 -9.25
CA GLY A 13 1.90 1.35 -9.75
C GLY A 13 0.87 0.85 -8.72
N LEU A 14 1.20 -0.17 -7.92
CA LEU A 14 0.31 -0.62 -6.84
C LEU A 14 0.23 0.45 -5.73
N TRP A 15 1.33 1.13 -5.45
CA TRP A 15 1.35 2.22 -4.49
C TRP A 15 0.48 3.39 -4.96
N GLU A 16 0.56 3.77 -6.23
CA GLU A 16 -0.24 4.85 -6.82
C GLU A 16 -1.75 4.57 -6.76
N LEU A 17 -2.16 3.31 -6.94
CA LEU A 17 -3.55 2.89 -6.78
C LEU A 17 -3.99 2.83 -5.31
N SER A 18 -3.11 2.38 -4.40
CA SER A 18 -3.46 2.15 -3.00
C SER A 18 -3.44 3.42 -2.16
N ALA A 19 -2.42 4.28 -2.32
CA ALA A 19 -2.23 5.51 -1.55
C ALA A 19 -3.48 6.40 -1.43
N PRO A 20 -4.23 6.73 -2.51
CA PRO A 20 -5.43 7.57 -2.40
C PRO A 20 -6.60 6.88 -1.68
N LEU A 21 -6.60 5.55 -1.61
CA LEU A 21 -7.65 4.77 -0.95
C LEU A 21 -7.38 4.61 0.55
N LEU A 22 -6.13 4.76 0.98
CA LEU A 22 -5.76 4.64 2.38
C LEU A 22 -6.49 5.71 3.20
N PRO A 23 -7.22 5.32 4.26
CA PRO A 23 -7.72 6.27 5.24
C PRO A 23 -6.57 7.13 5.75
N LYS A 24 -6.74 8.45 5.67
CA LYS A 24 -5.77 9.44 6.17
C LYS A 24 -5.61 9.25 7.67
N PHE A 25 -4.40 8.98 8.12
CA PHE A 25 -4.09 9.00 9.55
C PHE A 25 -3.35 10.29 9.81
N THR A 26 -4.00 11.21 10.50
CA THR A 26 -3.34 12.44 10.94
C THR A 26 -2.25 12.04 11.94
N SER A 27 -0.99 12.11 11.50
CA SER A 27 0.12 12.08 12.44
C SER A 27 -0.03 13.32 13.31
N ARG A 28 -0.25 13.14 14.62
CA ARG A 28 -0.32 14.27 15.55
C ARG A 28 1.02 15.03 15.44
N PRO A 29 1.04 16.35 15.21
CA PRO A 29 2.28 17.11 15.14
C PRO A 29 2.84 17.24 16.55
N GLN A 30 3.54 16.20 17.03
CA GLN A 30 4.39 16.30 18.20
C GLN A 30 5.75 16.77 17.69
N GLY A 31 6.10 18.01 18.04
CA GLY A 31 7.30 18.69 17.56
C GLY A 31 8.56 17.87 17.74
N GLY A 32 9.44 17.94 16.73
CA GLY A 32 10.76 17.31 16.74
C GLY A 32 10.95 16.29 15.63
N GLY A 33 11.26 16.79 14.42
CA GLY A 33 12.13 16.15 13.40
C GLY A 33 11.92 14.70 12.99
N THR A 34 10.82 14.04 13.38
CA THR A 34 10.57 12.64 13.04
C THR A 34 9.78 12.62 11.74
N SER A 35 10.41 12.11 10.68
CA SER A 35 9.78 11.94 9.37
C SER A 35 8.39 11.32 9.51
N PRO A 36 7.40 11.78 8.72
CA PRO A 36 6.10 11.11 8.63
C PRO A 36 6.33 9.61 8.49
N VAL A 37 5.60 8.79 9.25
CA VAL A 37 5.62 7.34 9.06
C VAL A 37 5.42 7.07 7.56
N ASP A 38 6.39 6.41 6.93
CA ASP A 38 6.32 6.07 5.52
C ASP A 38 5.09 5.18 5.31
N GLU A 39 3.99 5.76 4.80
CA GLU A 39 2.72 5.05 4.65
C GLU A 39 2.85 3.86 3.70
N ARG A 40 3.80 3.92 2.76
CA ARG A 40 4.12 2.79 1.87
C ARG A 40 4.82 1.68 2.63
N ALA A 41 5.72 2.01 3.55
CA ALA A 41 6.35 1.00 4.40
C ALA A 41 5.33 0.30 5.31
N VAL A 42 4.36 1.03 5.85
CA VAL A 42 3.26 0.44 6.64
C VAL A 42 2.38 -0.44 5.78
N PHE A 43 2.01 0.02 4.58
CA PHE A 43 1.22 -0.77 3.64
C PHE A 43 1.96 -2.04 3.22
N ALA A 44 3.25 -1.94 2.88
CA ALA A 44 4.09 -3.09 2.54
C ALA A 44 4.24 -4.09 3.69
N ALA A 45 4.37 -3.61 4.93
CA ALA A 45 4.42 -4.47 6.12
C ALA A 45 3.12 -5.27 6.31
N VAL A 46 1.96 -4.63 6.10
CA VAL A 46 0.66 -5.31 6.16
C VAL A 46 0.52 -6.32 5.03
N VAL A 47 0.85 -5.94 3.79
CA VAL A 47 0.81 -6.84 2.63
C VAL A 47 1.73 -8.05 2.84
N TYR A 48 2.92 -7.86 3.40
CA TYR A 48 3.82 -8.95 3.74
C TYR A 48 3.17 -9.96 4.68
N VAL A 49 2.56 -9.50 5.77
CA VAL A 49 1.89 -10.37 6.74
C VAL A 49 0.73 -11.13 6.11
N LEU A 50 -0.07 -10.45 5.27
CA LEU A 50 -1.22 -11.06 4.59
C LEU A 50 -0.82 -12.10 3.54
N THR A 51 0.31 -11.92 2.86
CA THR A 51 0.77 -12.82 1.78
C THR A 51 1.62 -13.98 2.29
N SER A 52 2.36 -13.78 3.39
CA SER A 52 3.19 -14.82 4.01
C SER A 52 2.46 -15.63 5.09
N ASP A 53 1.26 -15.19 5.50
CA ASP A 53 0.49 -15.75 6.62
C ASP A 53 1.28 -15.84 7.94
N CYS A 54 2.31 -15.00 8.09
CA CYS A 54 3.13 -15.00 9.29
C CYS A 54 2.43 -14.27 10.44
N ALA A 55 2.67 -14.70 11.67
CA ALA A 55 2.21 -13.93 12.84
C ALA A 55 2.81 -12.52 12.83
N TRP A 56 2.04 -11.50 13.23
CA TRP A 56 2.49 -10.09 13.28
C TRP A 56 3.83 -9.89 14.02
N ARG A 57 4.09 -10.66 15.08
CA ARG A 57 5.35 -10.65 15.85
C ARG A 57 6.59 -11.08 15.05
N HIS A 58 6.40 -11.76 13.92
CA HIS A 58 7.47 -12.17 13.00
C HIS A 58 7.66 -11.17 11.85
N LEU A 59 6.99 -10.02 11.89
CA LEU A 59 7.21 -8.95 10.90
C LEU A 59 8.70 -8.54 10.90
N PRO A 60 9.38 -8.60 9.75
CA PRO A 60 10.77 -8.20 9.65
C PRO A 60 11.00 -6.76 10.10
N PRO A 61 12.02 -6.48 10.94
CA PRO A 61 12.33 -5.11 11.38
C PRO A 61 12.77 -4.21 10.22
N THR A 62 13.12 -4.79 9.07
CA THR A 62 13.49 -4.09 7.84
C THR A 62 12.39 -3.21 7.27
N PHE A 63 11.13 -3.32 7.70
CA PHE A 63 10.09 -2.37 7.30
C PHE A 63 10.14 -1.05 8.08
N GLY A 64 10.85 -0.99 9.22
CA GLY A 64 10.82 0.19 10.09
C GLY A 64 9.45 0.43 10.75
N VAL A 65 8.57 -0.57 10.75
CA VAL A 65 7.21 -0.51 11.27
C VAL A 65 7.07 -1.54 12.38
N SER A 66 6.54 -1.13 13.54
CA SER A 66 6.31 -2.08 14.63
C SER A 66 5.13 -3.01 14.31
N PRO A 67 5.17 -4.29 14.76
CA PRO A 67 4.04 -5.22 14.62
C PRO A 67 2.70 -4.64 15.07
N ALA A 68 2.69 -3.92 16.20
CA ALA A 68 1.49 -3.28 16.74
C ALA A 68 0.97 -2.15 15.84
N ALA A 69 1.86 -1.34 15.25
CA ALA A 69 1.46 -0.30 14.32
C ALA A 69 0.87 -0.89 13.02
N ALA A 70 1.50 -1.93 12.47
CA ALA A 70 0.99 -2.64 11.29
C ALA A 70 -0.38 -3.26 11.56
N HIS A 71 -0.55 -3.96 12.68
CA HIS A 71 -1.83 -4.56 13.05
C HIS A 71 -2.94 -3.51 13.24
N ARG A 72 -2.66 -2.41 13.95
CA ARG A 72 -3.62 -1.30 14.09
C ARG A 72 -4.06 -0.72 12.76
N ARG A 73 -3.12 -0.57 11.82
CA ARG A 73 -3.41 -0.05 10.48
C ARG A 73 -4.25 -1.05 9.67
N PHE A 74 -3.91 -2.34 9.74
CA PHE A 74 -4.70 -3.41 9.14
C PHE A 74 -6.15 -3.41 9.64
N THR A 75 -6.36 -3.35 10.96
CA THR A 75 -7.71 -3.33 11.55
C THR A 75 -8.51 -2.14 11.04
N ALA A 76 -7.94 -0.93 11.13
CA ALA A 76 -8.64 0.27 10.69
C ALA A 76 -8.91 0.30 9.17
N TRP A 77 -8.00 -0.25 8.36
CA TRP A 77 -8.22 -0.39 6.92
C TRP A 77 -9.30 -1.40 6.59
N THR A 78 -9.37 -2.49 7.35
CA THR A 78 -10.40 -3.51 7.20
C THR A 78 -11.77 -2.95 7.56
N GLU A 79 -11.87 -2.22 8.68
CA GLU A 79 -13.08 -1.51 9.10
C GLU A 79 -13.52 -0.45 8.08
N ALA A 80 -12.56 0.29 7.51
CA ALA A 80 -12.82 1.25 6.44
C ALA A 80 -13.17 0.58 5.10
N GLY A 81 -13.04 -0.75 4.97
CA GLY A 81 -13.32 -1.48 3.74
C GLY A 81 -12.30 -1.21 2.62
N LEU A 82 -11.04 -0.91 2.97
CA LEU A 82 -9.96 -0.64 2.03
C LEU A 82 -9.82 -1.76 0.99
N TRP A 83 -9.82 -3.02 1.43
CA TRP A 83 -9.57 -4.18 0.57
C TRP A 83 -10.54 -4.28 -0.60
N ARG A 84 -11.84 -4.00 -0.36
CA ARG A 84 -12.86 -3.98 -1.42
C ARG A 84 -12.68 -2.83 -2.41
N ARG A 85 -12.16 -1.68 -1.95
CA ARG A 85 -11.88 -0.53 -2.83
C ARG A 85 -10.65 -0.79 -3.67
N LEU A 86 -9.61 -1.35 -3.06
CA LEU A 86 -8.37 -1.71 -3.75
C LEU A 86 -8.64 -2.75 -4.84
N HIS A 87 -9.40 -3.81 -4.53
CA HIS A 87 -9.77 -4.83 -5.50
C HIS A 87 -10.50 -4.24 -6.72
N ARG A 88 -11.43 -3.30 -6.48
CA ARG A 88 -12.13 -2.59 -7.57
C ARG A 88 -11.18 -1.72 -8.39
N ALA A 89 -10.34 -0.92 -7.74
CA ALA A 89 -9.38 -0.05 -8.44
C ALA A 89 -8.41 -0.86 -9.33
N VAL A 90 -7.96 -2.03 -8.88
CA VAL A 90 -7.13 -2.94 -9.70
C VAL A 90 -7.91 -3.50 -10.88
N LEU A 91 -9.17 -3.93 -10.67
CA LEU A 91 -10.01 -4.40 -11.77
C LEU A 91 -10.35 -3.30 -12.78
N ASP A 92 -10.55 -2.06 -12.32
CA ASP A 92 -10.81 -0.91 -13.20
C ASP A 92 -9.58 -0.57 -14.05
N GLU A 93 -8.37 -0.66 -13.49
CA GLU A 93 -7.12 -0.47 -14.25
C GLU A 93 -6.90 -1.58 -15.28
N LEU A 94 -7.17 -2.84 -14.91
CA LEU A 94 -7.05 -3.99 -15.83
C LEU A 94 -8.18 -4.06 -16.86
N GLY A 95 -9.36 -3.55 -16.51
CA GLY A 95 -10.55 -3.48 -17.35
C GLY A 95 -10.60 -2.23 -18.23
N SER A 96 -9.73 -1.25 -17.97
CA SER A 96 -9.49 -0.12 -18.87
C SER A 96 -8.90 -0.70 -20.16
N PRO A 97 -9.60 -0.64 -21.30
CA PRO A 97 -9.05 -1.07 -22.57
C PRO A 97 -7.85 -0.15 -22.84
N GLY A 98 -6.65 -0.66 -22.60
CA GLY A 98 -5.43 0.12 -22.75
C GLY A 98 -5.41 0.74 -24.13
N ARG A 99 -5.48 2.08 -24.21
CA ARG A 99 -5.12 2.91 -25.37
C ARG A 99 -5.21 2.18 -26.72
N ALA A 100 -6.39 1.67 -27.07
CA ALA A 100 -6.69 1.23 -28.42
C ALA A 100 -7.05 2.49 -29.21
N GLY A 101 -6.03 3.21 -29.65
CA GLY A 101 -6.17 4.50 -30.31
C GLY A 101 -4.85 4.99 -30.88
N LEU A 102 -4.13 4.10 -31.55
CA LEU A 102 -3.31 4.52 -32.69
C LEU A 102 -4.09 4.13 -33.93
N ASP A 103 -4.94 5.08 -34.31
CA ASP A 103 -5.33 5.35 -35.68
C ASP A 103 -4.04 5.44 -36.52
N LEU A 104 -3.62 4.31 -37.09
CA LEU A 104 -2.83 4.34 -38.30
C LEU A 104 -3.83 4.13 -39.42
N GLY A 105 -4.30 5.27 -39.93
CA GLY A 105 -5.12 5.38 -41.11
C GLY A 105 -4.56 4.55 -42.26
N GLU A 106 -5.52 4.00 -42.99
CA GLU A 106 -5.35 3.45 -44.32
C GLU A 106 -4.66 4.48 -45.23
N ASP A 107 -3.62 4.04 -45.92
CA ASP A 107 -3.26 4.48 -47.29
C ASP A 107 -2.55 3.31 -47.99
#